data_AF-A0A843LCL7-F1
#
_entry.id   AF-A0A843LCL7-F1
#
_cell.length_a   1.000
_cell.length_b   1.000
_cell.length_c   1.000
_cell.angle_alpha   90.00
_cell.angle_beta   90.00
_cell.angle_gamma   90.00
#
_symmetry.space_group_name_H-M   'P 1'
#
loop_
_entity.id
_entity.type
_entity.pdbx_description
1 polymer ?
#
loop_
_entity_poly.entity_id
_entity_poly.type
_entity_poly.pdbx_seq_one_letter_code
_entity_poly.pdbx_strand_id
1 'polypeptide(L)'
;MWAAIISEFADSPSQSRVARFLLENGFGVNPEGRIECNGIEVSATKVAKAIGTDRRVVDATARHILESPSLREIFANIRATPDLSLLAGPLGLSVITVIPKDARQKGIVGAAVEVVTTHNLNIRQIFVTDPVLSEEPRLVIIIDGTLPGVVIEEIKSLPQVKRVIL
;
A
#
# COMPACT_ATOMS: atom_id res chain seq x y z
N MET A 1 -3.11 8.15 12.07
CA MET A 1 -4.27 8.14 11.15
C MET A 1 -4.84 6.74 10.98
N TRP A 2 -4.19 5.81 10.27
CA TRP A 2 -4.71 4.45 10.07
C TRP A 2 -5.03 3.69 11.36
N ALA A 3 -4.20 3.86 12.40
CA ALA A 3 -4.46 3.25 13.70
C ALA A 3 -5.81 3.67 14.29
N ALA A 4 -6.22 4.93 14.07
CA ALA A 4 -7.52 5.43 14.53
C ALA A 4 -8.69 4.83 13.73
N ILE A 5 -8.51 4.68 12.41
CA ILE A 5 -9.51 4.01 11.55
C ILE A 5 -9.69 2.55 11.95
N ILE A 6 -8.58 1.85 12.18
CA ILE A 6 -8.60 0.44 12.58
C ILE A 6 -9.16 0.26 14.00
N SER A 7 -8.99 1.24 14.91
CA SER A 7 -9.55 1.17 16.26
C SER A 7 -11.07 1.27 16.31
N GLU A 8 -11.73 1.82 15.29
CA GLU A 8 -13.20 1.76 15.16
C GLU A 8 -13.71 0.31 15.07
N PHE A 9 -12.84 -0.64 14.69
CA PHE A 9 -13.15 -2.07 14.63
C PHE A 9 -12.55 -2.86 15.82
N ALA A 10 -12.13 -2.19 16.90
CA ALA A 10 -11.43 -2.85 18.02
C ALA A 10 -12.25 -3.97 18.68
N ASP A 11 -13.57 -3.82 18.73
CA ASP A 11 -14.48 -4.82 19.30
C ASP A 11 -14.68 -6.05 18.39
N SER A 12 -14.13 -6.03 17.17
CA SER A 12 -14.25 -7.13 16.22
C SER A 12 -12.94 -7.38 15.45
N PRO A 13 -12.08 -8.30 15.94
CA PRO A 13 -10.83 -8.66 15.25
C PRO A 13 -11.05 -9.15 13.81
N SER A 14 -12.19 -9.78 13.53
CA SER A 14 -12.54 -10.24 12.18
C SER A 14 -12.87 -9.07 11.24
N GLN A 15 -13.65 -8.07 11.67
CA GLN A 15 -13.91 -6.88 10.86
C GLN A 15 -12.66 -6.01 10.71
N SER A 16 -11.84 -5.89 11.76
CA SER A 16 -10.56 -5.18 11.71
C SER A 16 -9.64 -5.72 10.62
N ARG A 17 -9.57 -7.06 10.46
CA ARG A 17 -8.83 -7.70 9.36
C ARG A 17 -9.42 -7.37 7.98
N VAL A 18 -10.75 -7.33 7.84
CA VAL A 18 -11.40 -6.92 6.57
C VAL A 18 -11.05 -5.46 6.26
N ALA A 19 -11.25 -4.54 7.20
CA ALA A 19 -10.98 -3.11 7.00
C ALA A 19 -9.52 -2.86 6.62
N ARG A 20 -8.58 -3.52 7.29
CA ARG A 20 -7.15 -3.48 6.94
C ARG A 20 -6.90 -3.95 5.52
N PHE A 21 -7.46 -5.10 5.13
CA PHE A 21 -7.31 -5.63 3.77
C PHE A 21 -7.85 -4.65 2.71
N LEU A 22 -9.02 -4.05 2.97
CA LEU A 22 -9.60 -3.07 2.04
C LEU A 22 -8.69 -1.85 1.88
N LEU A 23 -8.18 -1.29 2.99
CA LEU A 23 -7.26 -0.15 2.96
C LEU A 23 -5.94 -0.45 2.24
N GLU A 24 -5.34 -1.62 2.51
CA GLU A 24 -4.08 -2.04 1.88
C GLU A 24 -4.20 -2.22 0.36
N ASN A 25 -5.37 -2.62 -0.12
CA ASN A 25 -5.62 -2.89 -1.54
C ASN A 25 -6.36 -1.75 -2.25
N GLY A 26 -6.66 -0.66 -1.55
CA GLY A 26 -7.40 0.47 -2.10
C GLY A 26 -8.85 0.15 -2.47
N PHE A 27 -9.47 -0.81 -1.79
CA PHE A 27 -10.87 -1.17 -1.99
C PHE A 27 -11.78 -0.27 -1.17
N GLY A 28 -12.83 0.23 -1.82
CA GLY A 28 -13.84 1.08 -1.23
C GLY A 28 -15.11 0.32 -0.85
N VAL A 29 -16.07 1.08 -0.31
CA VAL A 29 -17.43 0.62 -0.06
C VAL A 29 -18.40 1.62 -0.68
N ASN A 30 -19.26 1.15 -1.58
CA ASN A 30 -20.24 2.00 -2.26
C ASN A 30 -21.46 2.29 -1.37
N PRO A 31 -22.34 3.24 -1.75
CA PRO A 31 -23.53 3.60 -0.97
C PRO A 31 -24.48 2.43 -0.67
N GLU A 32 -24.47 1.39 -1.50
CA GLU A 32 -25.27 0.17 -1.34
C GLU A 32 -24.63 -0.84 -0.37
N GLY A 33 -23.45 -0.54 0.20
CA GLY A 33 -22.74 -1.40 1.14
C GLY A 33 -21.99 -2.54 0.47
N ARG A 34 -21.65 -2.39 -0.80
CA ARG A 34 -20.87 -3.36 -1.59
C ARG A 34 -19.42 -2.95 -1.62
N ILE A 35 -18.52 -3.93 -1.58
CA ILE A 35 -17.10 -3.68 -1.79
C ILE A 35 -16.87 -3.28 -3.24
N GLU A 36 -16.02 -2.29 -3.48
CA GLU A 36 -15.66 -1.86 -4.82
C GLU A 36 -14.16 -1.65 -4.98
N CYS A 37 -13.68 -1.74 -6.22
CA CYS A 37 -12.35 -1.33 -6.62
C CYS A 37 -12.51 -0.34 -7.78
N ASN A 38 -12.20 0.93 -7.54
CA ASN A 38 -12.30 2.00 -8.54
C ASN A 38 -13.67 2.05 -9.25
N GLY A 39 -14.76 1.89 -8.50
CA GLY A 39 -16.14 1.90 -9.01
C GLY A 39 -16.62 0.58 -9.62
N ILE A 40 -15.80 -0.48 -9.58
CA ILE A 40 -16.19 -1.84 -10.00
C ILE A 40 -16.55 -2.63 -8.76
N GLU A 41 -17.79 -3.12 -8.69
CA GLU A 41 -18.21 -3.97 -7.56
C GLU A 41 -17.42 -5.27 -7.50
N VAL A 42 -16.95 -5.60 -6.29
CA VAL A 42 -16.21 -6.83 -5.98
C VAL A 42 -17.06 -7.69 -5.07
N SER A 43 -17.19 -8.98 -5.43
CA SER A 43 -17.95 -9.94 -4.63
C SER A 43 -17.39 -10.09 -3.20
N ALA A 44 -18.22 -9.84 -2.19
CA ALA A 44 -17.89 -10.08 -0.78
C ALA A 44 -17.41 -11.52 -0.52
N THR A 45 -17.94 -12.51 -1.24
CA THR A 45 -17.49 -13.91 -1.14
C THR A 45 -16.06 -14.09 -1.62
N LYS A 46 -15.65 -13.39 -2.69
CA LYS A 46 -14.27 -13.44 -3.21
C LYS A 46 -13.29 -12.73 -2.28
N VAL A 47 -13.68 -11.57 -1.75
CA VAL A 47 -12.93 -10.85 -0.71
C VAL A 47 -12.74 -11.76 0.51
N ALA A 48 -13.82 -12.33 1.02
CA ALA A 48 -13.78 -13.21 2.20
C ALA A 48 -12.85 -14.41 2.00
N LYS A 49 -12.89 -15.03 0.81
CA LYS A 49 -11.97 -16.12 0.45
C LYS A 49 -10.51 -15.67 0.46
N ALA A 50 -10.20 -14.47 -0.05
CA ALA A 50 -8.83 -13.96 -0.14
C ALA A 50 -8.19 -13.76 1.24
N ILE A 51 -8.98 -13.37 2.25
CA ILE A 51 -8.52 -13.14 3.63
C ILE A 51 -8.83 -14.29 4.60
N GLY A 52 -9.40 -15.40 4.11
CA GLY A 52 -9.76 -16.56 4.93
C GLY A 52 -10.82 -16.27 6.00
N THR A 53 -11.88 -15.52 5.66
CA THR A 53 -13.02 -15.24 6.56
C THR A 53 -14.37 -15.61 5.94
N ASP A 54 -15.46 -15.46 6.70
CA ASP A 54 -16.84 -15.67 6.22
C ASP A 54 -17.36 -14.41 5.50
N ARG A 55 -18.09 -14.58 4.39
CA ARG A 55 -18.67 -13.45 3.63
C ARG A 55 -19.50 -12.49 4.49
N ARG A 56 -20.18 -13.02 5.52
CA ARG A 56 -21.01 -12.24 6.43
C ARG A 56 -20.17 -11.25 7.25
N VAL A 57 -18.90 -11.56 7.52
CA VAL A 57 -17.97 -10.62 8.18
C VAL A 57 -17.67 -9.45 7.25
N VAL A 58 -17.44 -9.72 5.95
CA VAL A 58 -17.23 -8.66 4.95
C VAL A 58 -18.49 -7.79 4.83
N ASP A 59 -19.67 -8.40 4.71
CA ASP A 59 -20.95 -7.70 4.63
C ASP A 59 -21.25 -6.88 5.91
N ALA A 60 -20.86 -7.38 7.09
CA ALA A 60 -20.98 -6.65 8.35
C ALA A 60 -20.01 -5.48 8.44
N THR A 61 -18.77 -5.67 7.97
CA THR A 61 -17.75 -4.61 7.94
C THR A 61 -18.19 -3.46 7.02
N ALA A 62 -18.70 -3.77 5.82
CA ALA A 62 -19.19 -2.76 4.89
C ALA A 62 -20.34 -1.94 5.47
N ARG A 63 -21.29 -2.58 6.17
CA ARG A 63 -22.38 -1.88 6.87
C ARG A 63 -21.85 -0.97 7.97
N HIS A 64 -20.93 -1.46 8.80
CA HIS A 64 -20.30 -0.66 9.85
C HIS A 64 -19.56 0.56 9.27
N ILE A 65 -18.81 0.39 8.18
CA ILE A 65 -18.18 1.49 7.44
C ILE A 65 -19.21 2.55 7.03
N LEU A 66 -20.37 2.13 6.51
CA LEU A 66 -21.41 3.07 6.11
C LEU A 66 -22.07 3.75 7.31
N GLU A 67 -22.25 3.08 8.44
CA GLU A 67 -22.88 3.67 9.63
C GLU A 67 -22.03 4.77 10.27
N SER A 68 -20.71 4.72 10.13
CA SER A 68 -19.79 5.75 10.60
C SER A 68 -19.50 6.81 9.51
N PRO A 69 -19.89 8.09 9.69
CA PRO A 69 -19.64 9.13 8.69
C PRO A 69 -18.16 9.31 8.32
N SER A 70 -17.25 9.19 9.29
CA SER A 70 -15.80 9.33 9.06
C SER A 70 -15.23 8.17 8.25
N LEU A 71 -15.66 6.94 8.53
CA LEU A 71 -15.26 5.77 7.75
C LEU A 71 -15.86 5.84 6.34
N ARG A 72 -17.14 6.18 6.24
CA ARG A 72 -17.83 6.32 4.96
C ARG A 72 -17.09 7.27 4.01
N GLU A 73 -16.66 8.44 4.48
CA GLU A 73 -15.91 9.40 3.66
C GLU A 73 -14.60 8.82 3.14
N ILE A 74 -13.86 8.07 3.97
CA ILE A 74 -12.59 7.46 3.60
C ILE A 74 -12.81 6.35 2.56
N PHE A 75 -13.70 5.40 2.87
CA PHE A 75 -13.92 4.21 2.03
C PHE A 75 -14.72 4.51 0.76
N ALA A 76 -15.45 5.62 0.68
CA ALA A 76 -16.08 6.06 -0.57
C ALA A 76 -15.09 6.73 -1.54
N ASN A 77 -13.95 7.21 -1.05
CA ASN A 77 -12.98 7.98 -1.85
C ASN A 77 -11.66 7.25 -2.10
N ILE A 78 -11.39 6.16 -1.39
CA ILE A 78 -10.19 5.36 -1.59
C ILE A 78 -10.17 4.76 -3.01
N ARG A 79 -8.98 4.71 -3.61
CA ARG A 79 -8.77 4.16 -4.95
C ARG A 79 -7.57 3.25 -4.98
N ALA A 80 -7.71 2.15 -5.72
CA ALA A 80 -6.59 1.30 -6.05
C ALA A 80 -5.72 1.98 -7.11
N THR A 81 -4.41 2.02 -6.87
CA THR A 81 -3.39 2.51 -7.82
C THR A 81 -2.61 1.31 -8.35
N PRO A 82 -2.30 1.23 -9.66
CA PRO A 82 -1.52 0.14 -10.21
C PRO A 82 -0.13 0.09 -9.57
N ASP A 83 0.36 -1.11 -9.26
CA ASP A 83 1.75 -1.36 -8.82
C ASP A 83 2.55 -1.89 -10.01
N LEU A 84 3.50 -1.11 -10.51
CA LEU A 84 4.34 -1.48 -11.66
C LEU A 84 5.54 -2.36 -11.27
N SER A 85 5.75 -2.66 -9.98
CA SER A 85 6.94 -3.38 -9.51
C SER A 85 7.07 -4.79 -10.13
N LEU A 86 5.94 -5.45 -10.36
CA LEU A 86 5.91 -6.77 -11.02
C LEU A 86 5.91 -6.68 -12.56
N LEU A 87 5.88 -5.48 -13.12
CA LEU A 87 5.86 -5.23 -14.57
C LEU A 87 7.22 -4.76 -15.10
N ALA A 88 8.27 -4.85 -14.27
CA ALA A 88 9.61 -4.36 -14.58
C ALA A 88 10.17 -4.95 -15.88
N GLY A 89 10.20 -6.28 -16.00
CA GLY A 89 10.75 -6.96 -17.17
C GLY A 89 10.02 -6.60 -18.48
N PRO A 90 8.69 -6.82 -18.60
CA PRO A 90 7.95 -6.53 -19.83
C PRO A 90 7.99 -5.06 -20.26
N LEU A 91 8.13 -4.12 -19.32
CA LEU A 91 8.13 -2.69 -19.60
C LEU A 91 9.54 -2.06 -19.66
N GLY A 92 10.59 -2.86 -19.49
CA GLY A 92 11.97 -2.36 -19.47
C GLY A 92 12.23 -1.37 -18.33
N LEU A 93 11.60 -1.58 -17.17
CA LEU A 93 11.79 -0.78 -15.96
C LEU A 93 12.75 -1.49 -15.01
N SER A 94 13.36 -0.73 -14.11
CA SER A 94 14.08 -1.27 -12.96
C SER A 94 13.37 -0.88 -11.66
N VAL A 95 13.39 -1.80 -10.69
CA VAL A 95 12.72 -1.62 -9.39
C VAL A 95 13.76 -1.62 -8.29
N ILE A 96 13.62 -0.67 -7.37
CA ILE A 96 14.42 -0.57 -6.15
C ILE A 96 13.44 -0.62 -4.99
N THR A 97 13.48 -1.71 -4.23
CA THR A 97 12.71 -1.83 -2.99
C THR A 97 13.64 -1.63 -1.80
N VAL A 98 13.43 -0.52 -1.09
CA VAL A 98 14.16 -0.15 0.11
C VAL A 98 13.38 -0.59 1.33
N ILE A 99 14.01 -1.45 2.14
CA ILE A 99 13.53 -1.79 3.47
C ILE A 99 14.24 -0.87 4.47
N PRO A 100 13.52 0.05 5.14
CA PRO A 100 14.11 0.95 6.11
C PRO A 100 14.42 0.23 7.43
N LYS A 101 15.35 0.78 8.22
CA LYS A 101 15.60 0.35 9.61
C LYS A 101 14.42 0.67 10.51
N ASP A 102 13.86 1.86 10.34
CA ASP A 102 12.62 2.32 10.98
C ASP A 102 11.81 3.11 9.94
N ALA A 103 10.66 2.57 9.54
CA ALA A 103 9.77 3.18 8.55
C ALA A 103 9.13 4.50 9.03
N ARG A 104 9.19 4.81 10.33
CA ARG A 104 8.72 6.09 10.89
C ARG A 104 9.79 7.18 10.84
N GLN A 105 11.03 6.82 10.51
CA GLN A 105 12.12 7.78 10.40
C GLN A 105 11.85 8.78 9.26
N LYS A 106 12.07 10.06 9.52
CA LYS A 106 11.92 11.12 8.52
C LYS A 106 13.08 11.09 7.52
N GLY A 107 12.81 11.50 6.28
CA GLY A 107 13.85 11.71 5.26
C GLY A 107 14.24 10.48 4.45
N ILE A 108 13.63 9.30 4.66
CA ILE A 108 13.91 8.08 3.88
C ILE A 108 13.65 8.32 2.39
N VAL A 109 12.45 8.85 2.07
CA VAL A 109 12.04 9.13 0.69
C VAL A 109 12.95 10.18 0.05
N GLY A 110 13.21 11.28 0.76
CA GLY A 110 14.06 12.36 0.26
C GLY A 110 15.47 11.89 -0.09
N ALA A 111 16.11 11.15 0.82
CA ALA A 111 17.47 10.64 0.62
C ALA A 111 17.55 9.66 -0.57
N ALA A 112 16.57 8.76 -0.72
CA ALA A 112 16.55 7.83 -1.85
C ALA A 112 16.29 8.53 -3.19
N VAL A 113 15.38 9.51 -3.22
CA VAL A 113 15.11 10.32 -4.42
C VAL A 113 16.31 11.16 -4.81
N GLU A 114 17.02 11.74 -3.85
CA GLU A 114 18.24 12.51 -4.09
C GLU A 114 19.31 11.67 -4.80
N VAL A 115 19.54 10.44 -4.35
CA VAL A 115 20.46 9.52 -5.03
C VAL A 115 20.01 9.28 -6.48
N VAL A 116 18.76 8.87 -6.69
CA VAL A 116 18.24 8.56 -8.04
C VAL A 116 18.34 9.76 -8.99
N THR A 117 17.98 10.96 -8.50
CA THR A 117 17.98 12.19 -9.31
C THR A 117 19.37 12.74 -9.57
N THR A 118 20.33 12.55 -8.66
CA THR A 118 21.75 12.92 -8.86
C THR A 118 22.37 12.16 -10.03
N HIS A 119 21.94 10.91 -10.24
CA HIS A 119 22.35 10.09 -11.39
C HIS A 119 21.47 10.30 -12.64
N ASN A 120 20.64 11.35 -12.66
CA ASN A 120 19.76 11.73 -13.76
C ASN A 120 18.83 10.59 -14.23
N LEU A 121 18.36 9.76 -13.30
CA LEU A 121 17.43 8.67 -13.57
C LEU A 121 15.99 9.15 -13.46
N ASN A 122 15.15 8.76 -14.42
CA ASN A 122 13.75 9.13 -14.45
C ASN A 122 12.90 8.18 -13.57
N ILE A 123 12.23 8.71 -12.55
CA ILE A 123 11.32 7.96 -11.71
C ILE A 123 9.96 7.85 -12.42
N ARG A 124 9.58 6.62 -12.79
CA ARG A 124 8.29 6.31 -13.39
C ARG A 124 7.17 6.18 -12.35
N GLN A 125 7.49 5.57 -11.22
CA GLN A 125 6.57 5.42 -10.10
C GLN A 125 7.37 5.36 -8.79
N ILE A 126 6.81 5.96 -7.75
CA ILE A 126 7.33 5.88 -6.39
C ILE A 126 6.16 5.73 -5.42
N PHE A 127 6.26 4.79 -4.50
CA PHE A 127 5.27 4.63 -3.44
C PHE A 127 5.88 4.05 -2.18
N VAL A 128 5.18 4.23 -1.06
CA VAL A 128 5.54 3.67 0.23
C VAL A 128 4.39 2.81 0.75
N THR A 129 4.70 1.73 1.45
CA THR A 129 3.69 1.01 2.24
C THR A 129 3.69 1.52 3.67
N ASP A 130 2.50 1.63 4.27
CA ASP A 130 2.34 2.27 5.57
C ASP A 130 2.74 1.33 6.72
N PRO A 131 3.49 1.80 7.74
CA PRO A 131 3.94 0.98 8.87
C PRO A 131 2.87 0.55 9.87
N VAL A 132 1.66 1.09 9.78
CA VAL A 132 0.50 0.61 10.55
C VAL A 132 -0.20 -0.52 9.82
N LEU A 133 -0.22 -0.48 8.49
CA LEU A 133 -0.92 -1.45 7.65
C LEU A 133 -0.03 -2.65 7.32
N SER A 134 1.18 -2.39 6.82
CA SER A 134 2.12 -3.40 6.35
C SER A 134 3.05 -3.93 7.44
N GLU A 135 3.25 -5.25 7.49
CA GLU A 135 4.21 -5.91 8.40
C GLU A 135 5.67 -5.62 8.03
N GLU A 136 5.97 -5.47 6.74
CA GLU A 136 7.30 -5.09 6.23
C GLU A 136 7.17 -3.82 5.36
N PRO A 137 7.13 -2.63 5.98
CA PRO A 137 6.97 -1.37 5.27
C PRO A 137 8.15 -1.11 4.35
N ARG A 138 7.88 -0.64 3.14
CA ARG A 138 8.88 -0.45 2.10
C ARG A 138 8.69 0.85 1.37
N LEU A 139 9.80 1.39 0.87
CA LEU A 139 9.81 2.38 -0.20
C LEU A 139 10.12 1.64 -1.51
N VAL A 140 9.28 1.81 -2.51
CA VAL A 140 9.49 1.23 -3.85
C VAL A 140 9.70 2.38 -4.82
N ILE A 141 10.81 2.34 -5.56
CA ILE A 141 11.14 3.29 -6.62
C ILE A 141 11.25 2.50 -7.92
N ILE A 142 10.56 2.95 -8.95
CA ILE A 142 10.54 2.32 -10.26
C ILE A 142 11.04 3.35 -11.25
N ILE A 143 12.08 3.00 -11.99
CA ILE A 143 12.75 3.87 -12.96
C ILE A 143 12.68 3.29 -14.37
N ASP A 144 12.83 4.15 -15.36
CA ASP A 144 12.99 3.72 -16.74
C ASP A 144 14.37 3.10 -16.99
N GLY A 145 14.42 2.02 -17.78
CA GLY A 145 15.68 1.43 -18.25
C GLY A 145 16.46 0.68 -17.18
N THR A 146 17.78 0.66 -17.34
CA THR A 146 18.70 -0.14 -16.51
C THR A 146 19.15 0.64 -15.29
N LEU A 147 19.09 0.00 -14.13
CA LEU A 147 19.62 0.54 -12.88
C LEU A 147 21.16 0.42 -12.80
N PRO A 148 21.90 1.53 -12.69
CA PRO A 148 23.35 1.48 -12.52
C PRO A 148 23.75 0.90 -11.15
N GLY A 149 24.83 0.11 -11.12
CA GLY A 149 25.36 -0.49 -9.88
C GLY A 149 25.71 0.54 -8.80
N VAL A 150 26.22 1.70 -9.19
CA VAL A 150 26.57 2.79 -8.26
C VAL A 150 25.36 3.31 -7.47
N VAL A 151 24.20 3.41 -8.11
CA VAL A 151 22.95 3.84 -7.47
C VAL A 151 22.50 2.85 -6.41
N ILE A 152 22.64 1.54 -6.69
CA ILE A 152 22.30 0.48 -5.73
C ILE A 152 23.17 0.61 -4.48
N GLU A 153 24.48 0.78 -4.66
CA GLU A 153 25.43 0.87 -3.53
C GLU A 153 25.24 2.16 -2.73
N GLU A 154 24.98 3.29 -3.39
CA GLU A 154 24.66 4.55 -2.71
C GLU A 154 23.37 4.43 -1.89
N ILE A 155 22.30 3.86 -2.44
CA ILE A 155 21.04 3.63 -1.70
C ILE A 155 21.29 2.69 -0.51
N LYS A 156 22.05 1.60 -0.69
CA LYS A 156 22.41 0.70 0.41
C LYS A 156 23.21 1.40 1.51
N SER A 157 24.03 2.38 1.15
CA SER A 157 24.87 3.13 2.10
C SER A 157 24.09 4.16 2.94
N LEU A 158 22.86 4.49 2.54
CA LEU A 158 22.02 5.44 3.26
C LEU A 158 21.79 4.98 4.71
N PRO A 159 21.96 5.86 5.71
CA PRO A 159 21.89 5.47 7.12
C PRO A 159 20.53 4.91 7.53
N GLN A 160 19.47 5.28 6.82
CA GLN A 160 18.09 4.82 7.04
C GLN A 160 17.83 3.41 6.51
N VAL A 161 18.68 2.88 5.62
CA VAL A 161 18.42 1.65 4.86
C VAL A 161 18.91 0.43 5.62
N LYS A 162 18.02 -0.55 5.80
CA LYS A 162 18.34 -1.86 6.37
C LYS A 162 18.78 -2.83 5.27
N ARG A 163 18.06 -2.85 4.15
CA ARG A 163 18.30 -3.73 3.01
C ARG A 163 17.69 -3.12 1.74
N VAL A 164 18.28 -3.44 0.59
CA VAL A 164 17.72 -3.18 -0.73
C VAL A 164 17.39 -4.52 -1.41
N ILE A 165 16.25 -4.59 -2.08
CA ILE A 165 15.78 -5.71 -2.91
C ILE A 165 15.61 -5.18 -4.34
N LEU A 166 16.04 -5.95 -5.32
CA LEU A 166 16.00 -5.65 -6.76
C LEU A 166 15.11 -6.65 -7.49
#